data_AF-A0A2U9NZ28-F1
#
_entry.id   AF-A0A2U9NZ28-F1
#
_cell.length_a   1.000
_cell.length_b   1.000
_cell.length_c   1.000
_cell.angle_alpha   90.00
_cell.angle_beta   90.00
_cell.angle_gamma   90.00
#
_symmetry.space_group_name_H-M   'P 1'
#
loop_
_entity.id
_entity.type
_entity.pdbx_description
1 polymer ?
#
loop_
_entity_poly.entity_id
_entity_poly.type
_entity_poly.pdbx_seq_one_letter_code
_entity_poly.pdbx_strand_id
1 'polypeptide(L)' 'MSTWHNRRETWSTADDYDIELVVHDRLPDWGLTRLGRRIAARQLTERNASVDEISALIGVDPRTVYRWRAEDRQAAA' A
#
# COMPACT_ATOMS: atom_id res chain seq x y z
N MET A 1 31.58 -8.09 -23.35
CA MET A 1 30.41 -8.74 -22.73
C MET A 1 29.78 -7.73 -21.79
N SER A 2 28.79 -6.99 -22.29
CA SER A 2 28.19 -5.87 -21.56
C SER A 2 26.93 -6.34 -20.85
N THR A 3 27.03 -6.59 -19.55
CA THR A 3 25.88 -6.89 -18.69
C THR A 3 25.18 -5.59 -18.28
N TRP A 4 24.35 -5.09 -19.18
CA TRP A 4 23.27 -4.16 -18.83
C TRP A 4 22.08 -4.99 -18.32
N HIS A 5 22.14 -5.45 -17.08
CA HIS A 5 20.98 -6.03 -16.41
C HIS A 5 20.81 -5.40 -15.03
N ASN A 6 19.56 -5.04 -14.76
CA ASN A 6 18.98 -5.01 -13.43
C ASN A 6 19.10 -3.74 -12.54
N ARG A 7 18.46 -2.65 -12.97
CA ARG A 7 18.06 -1.56 -12.05
C ARG A 7 16.54 -1.54 -11.77
N ARG A 8 15.76 -2.49 -12.30
CA ARG A 8 14.29 -2.49 -12.14
C ARG A 8 13.78 -3.54 -11.15
N GLU A 9 14.50 -4.64 -10.90
CA GLU A 9 13.99 -5.68 -9.99
C GLU A 9 14.07 -5.24 -8.52
N THR A 10 15.07 -4.45 -8.13
CA THR A 10 15.23 -3.99 -6.75
C THR A 10 14.11 -3.03 -6.28
N TRP A 11 13.51 -2.26 -7.18
CA TRP A 11 12.44 -1.32 -6.81
C TRP A 11 11.11 -2.03 -6.58
N SER A 12 10.81 -3.08 -7.33
CA SER A 12 9.58 -3.87 -7.11
C SER A 12 9.62 -4.60 -5.77
N THR A 13 10.76 -5.19 -5.41
CA THR A 13 10.92 -5.87 -4.11
C THR A 13 10.97 -4.87 -2.95
N ALA A 14 11.56 -3.68 -3.14
CA ALA A 14 11.52 -2.62 -2.14
C ALA A 14 10.08 -2.12 -1.90
N ASP A 15 9.30 -1.91 -2.97
CA ASP A 15 7.89 -1.51 -2.86
C ASP A 15 7.05 -2.57 -2.11
N ASP A 16 7.26 -3.86 -2.38
CA ASP A 16 6.54 -4.94 -1.68
C ASP A 16 6.95 -5.03 -0.20
N TYR A 17 8.25 -4.89 0.10
CA TYR A 17 8.76 -4.89 1.48
C TYR A 17 8.23 -3.69 2.30
N ASP A 18 8.21 -2.50 1.70
CA ASP A 18 7.70 -1.30 2.37
C ASP A 18 6.19 -1.42 2.63
N ILE A 19 5.43 -2.07 1.74
CA ILE A 19 4.02 -2.40 1.97
C ILE A 19 3.89 -3.38 3.14
N GLU A 20 4.72 -4.41 3.20
CA GLU A 20 4.71 -5.38 4.30
C GLU A 20 4.97 -4.71 5.65
N LEU A 21 5.95 -3.82 5.74
CA LEU A 21 6.25 -3.07 6.97
C LEU A 21 5.04 -2.24 7.44
N VAL A 22 4.33 -1.60 6.52
CA VAL A 22 3.12 -0.85 6.85
C VAL A 22 1.99 -1.77 7.30
N VAL A 23 1.80 -2.90 6.60
CA VAL A 23 0.63 -3.78 6.79
C VAL A 23 0.80 -4.73 7.99
N HIS A 24 2.00 -5.24 8.22
CA HIS A 24 2.34 -6.17 9.29
C HIS A 24 2.85 -5.46 10.53
N ASP A 25 3.86 -4.61 10.37
CA ASP A 25 4.53 -3.96 11.50
C ASP A 25 3.86 -2.65 11.91
N ARG A 26 2.82 -2.22 11.17
CA ARG A 26 2.05 -0.99 11.42
C ARG A 26 2.97 0.23 11.50
N LEU A 27 4.02 0.24 10.68
CA LEU A 27 4.91 1.36 10.56
C LEU A 27 4.32 2.42 9.62
N PRO A 28 4.62 3.71 9.86
CA PRO A 28 4.20 4.76 8.95
C PRO A 28 4.90 4.63 7.60
N ASP A 29 4.21 5.07 6.55
CA ASP A 29 4.71 5.14 5.19
C ASP A 29 5.97 6.04 5.09
N TRP A 30 7.07 5.47 4.58
CA TRP A 30 8.34 6.16 4.37
C TRP A 30 8.62 6.57 2.90
N GLY A 31 7.63 6.46 2.01
CA GLY A 31 7.80 6.82 0.60
C GLY A 31 7.02 5.97 -0.39
N LEU A 32 6.04 5.18 0.06
CA LEU A 32 5.19 4.34 -0.76
C LEU A 32 4.65 5.12 -1.96
N THR A 33 4.73 4.46 -3.10
CA THR A 33 4.08 4.93 -4.32
C THR A 33 2.57 5.01 -4.11
N ARG A 34 1.87 5.77 -4.96
CA ARG A 34 0.40 5.83 -4.93
C ARG A 34 -0.24 4.45 -5.07
N LEU A 35 0.37 3.56 -5.87
CA LEU A 35 -0.08 2.18 -6.01
C LEU A 35 0.18 1.38 -4.73
N GLY A 36 1.37 1.50 -4.14
CA GLY A 36 1.71 0.85 -2.88
C GLY A 36 0.78 1.23 -1.74
N ARG A 37 0.45 2.53 -1.59
CA ARG A 37 -0.57 2.98 -0.61
C ARG A 37 -1.94 2.34 -0.84
N ARG A 38 -2.38 2.18 -2.10
CA ARG A 38 -3.66 1.54 -2.42
C ARG A 38 -3.64 0.05 -2.05
N ILE A 39 -2.54 -0.64 -2.33
CA ILE A 39 -2.34 -2.05 -1.97
C ILE A 39 -2.34 -2.20 -0.44
N ALA A 40 -1.55 -1.39 0.26
CA ALA A 40 -1.48 -1.40 1.72
C ALA A 40 -2.84 -1.12 2.37
N ALA A 41 -3.60 -0.12 1.87
CA ALA A 41 -4.94 0.19 2.36
C ALA A 41 -5.93 -0.98 2.21
N ARG A 42 -5.85 -1.71 1.10
CA ARG A 42 -6.66 -2.90 0.87
C ARG A 42 -6.29 -4.02 1.85
N GLN A 43 -5.02 -4.35 1.98
CA GLN A 43 -4.56 -5.41 2.90
C GLN A 43 -4.87 -5.06 4.37
N LEU A 44 -4.71 -3.80 4.78
CA LEU A 44 -5.11 -3.34 6.11
C LEU A 44 -6.63 -3.45 6.32
N THR A 45 -7.43 -3.16 5.29
CA THR A 45 -8.89 -3.35 5.35
C THR A 45 -9.28 -4.81 5.51
N GLU A 46 -8.64 -5.72 4.79
CA GLU A 46 -8.83 -7.17 4.94
C GLU A 46 -8.46 -7.66 6.35
N ARG A 47 -7.54 -6.95 7.03
CA ARG A 47 -7.17 -7.16 8.44
C ARG A 47 -8.04 -6.39 9.44
N ASN A 48 -9.19 -5.86 9.02
CA ASN A 48 -10.12 -5.10 9.85
C ASN A 48 -9.54 -3.81 10.46
N ALA A 49 -8.49 -3.21 9.88
CA ALA A 49 -8.01 -1.91 10.32
C ALA A 49 -9.08 -0.82 10.12
N SER A 50 -9.12 0.14 11.04
CA SER A 50 -10.05 1.27 10.94
C SER A 50 -9.63 2.23 9.82
N VAL A 51 -10.56 3.08 9.37
CA VAL A 51 -10.23 4.09 8.35
C VAL A 51 -9.21 5.10 8.87
N ASP A 52 -9.37 5.54 10.12
CA ASP A 52 -8.45 6.49 10.77
C ASP A 52 -7.05 5.91 10.91
N GLU A 53 -6.95 4.61 11.27
CA GLU A 53 -5.67 3.92 11.37
C GLU A 53 -4.98 3.80 9.99
N ILE A 54 -5.72 3.39 8.96
CA ILE A 54 -5.19 3.31 7.59
C ILE A 54 -4.71 4.68 7.14
N SER A 55 -5.52 5.72 7.34
CA SER A 55 -5.22 7.12 7.02
C SER A 55 -3.92 7.58 7.67
N ALA A 56 -3.75 7.28 8.97
CA ALA A 56 -2.56 7.64 9.73
C ALA A 56 -1.31 6.90 9.25
N LEU A 57 -1.43 5.60 8.94
CA LEU A 57 -0.31 4.76 8.51
C LEU A 57 0.22 5.15 7.12
N ILE A 58 -0.66 5.43 6.16
CA ILE A 58 -0.25 5.65 4.76
C ILE A 58 -0.28 7.12 4.31
N GLY A 59 -0.62 8.05 5.21
CA GLY A 59 -0.58 9.48 4.96
C GLY A 59 -1.60 9.97 3.92
N VAL A 60 -2.82 9.39 3.91
CA VAL A 60 -3.91 9.83 3.02
C VAL A 60 -5.13 10.23 3.81
N ASP A 61 -5.97 11.11 3.24
CA ASP A 61 -7.22 11.53 3.89
C ASP A 61 -8.21 10.35 4.08
N PRO A 62 -8.96 10.27 5.19
CA PRO A 62 -9.98 9.24 5.44
C PRO A 62 -10.98 9.06 4.28
N ARG A 63 -11.37 10.13 3.60
CA ARG A 63 -12.28 10.09 2.43
C ARG A 63 -11.68 9.30 1.27
N THR A 64 -10.35 9.32 1.13
CA THR A 64 -9.64 8.53 0.12
C THR A 64 -9.78 7.05 0.41
N VAL A 65 -9.61 6.64 1.67
CA VAL A 65 -9.77 5.25 2.11
C VAL A 65 -11.21 4.78 1.91
N TYR A 66 -12.21 5.59 2.27
CA TYR A 66 -13.62 5.26 2.02
C TYR A 66 -13.90 5.06 0.52
N ARG A 67 -13.36 5.92 -0.34
CA ARG A 67 -13.52 5.79 -1.79
C ARG A 67 -12.90 4.49 -2.30
N TRP A 68 -11.68 4.14 -1.89
CA TRP A 68 -11.05 2.89 -2.30
C TRP A 68 -11.83 1.67 -1.84
N ARG A 69 -12.33 1.64 -0.59
CA ARG A 69 -13.22 0.56 -0.12
C ARG A 69 -14.49 0.43 -0.95
N ALA A 70 -15.06 1.55 -1.40
CA ALA A 70 -16.24 1.51 -2.27
C ALA A 70 -15.90 0.93 -3.65
N GLU A 71 -14.78 1.36 -4.26
CA GLU A 71 -14.28 0.82 -5.53
C GLU A 71 -14.00 -0.69 -5.43
N ASP A 72 -13.35 -1.15 -4.36
CA ASP A 72 -13.01 -2.56 -4.17
C ASP A 72 -14.27 -3.43 -3.98
N ARG A 73 -15.29 -2.92 -3.27
CA ARG A 73 -16.59 -3.61 -3.17
C ARG A 73 -17.33 -3.68 -4.49
N GLN A 74 -17.25 -2.64 -5.31
CA GLN A 74 -17.84 -2.66 -6.66
C GLN A 74 -17.13 -3.63 -7.59
N ALA A 75 -15.81 -3.77 -7.46
CA ALA A 75 -15.02 -4.71 -8.27
C ALA A 75 -15.19 -6.17 -7.83
N ALA A 76 -15.63 -6.42 -6.60
CA ALA A 76 -15.88 -7.75 -6.05
C ALA A 76 -17.32 -8.26 -6.26
N ALA A 77 -18.23 -7.40 -6.73
CA ALA A 77 -19.64 -7.70 -7.00
C ALA A 77 -19.86 -8.14 -8.46
#